data_AF-A0A7S4JBH1-F1
#
_entry.id   AF-A0A7S4JBH1-F1
#
_cell.length_a   1.000
_cell.length_b   1.000
_cell.length_c   1.000
_cell.angle_alpha   90.00
_cell.angle_beta   90.00
_cell.angle_gamma   90.00
#
_symmetry.space_group_name_H-M   'P 1'
#
loop_
_entity.id
_entity.type
_entity.pdbx_description
1 polymer ?
#
loop_
_entity_poly.entity_id
_entity_poly.type
_entity_poly.pdbx_seq_one_letter_code
_entity_poly.pdbx_strand_id
1 'polypeptide(L)'
;MTRQDDLGQNTSRSTLVEEENKKTWKYFMEYLGTFYEGIKFACTWHTLFMVALTNLATFCCAKGVLDFSFDFSMSIVAVGTVFPLVFCVQASFTRRERALSCLGSFKGTMFALFLMFKTWDRDEEAKFVGEVEDLMLKLLDDITCYLKSSTRNPEAGHVIYDGFSALAQKMKEFLPRTGYSKPGEGGLSRMQMYLRDLMTHFEGVRAVRDSETPIGLRLFCFALIHISPILLAPYWNHFCEKQNNSEMPSQYGCESGYFVGIFYVLIVLTLYRVQVELENPFDGSGDDDIKWDLWRAQLENMGSYGSDGPRKRAVRTEMLYQAPAGG
;
A
#
# COMPACT_ATOMS: atom_id res chain seq x y z
N MET A 1 -34.93 -46.07 28.04
CA MET A 1 -35.06 -44.64 27.72
C MET A 1 -33.72 -43.95 27.45
N THR A 2 -32.61 -44.70 27.30
CA THR A 2 -31.23 -44.15 27.20
C THR A 2 -30.60 -44.25 25.82
N ARG A 3 -31.22 -44.94 24.85
CA ARG A 3 -30.59 -45.23 23.54
C ARG A 3 -30.91 -44.20 22.43
N GLN A 4 -31.95 -43.38 22.61
CA GLN A 4 -32.34 -42.36 21.63
C GLN A 4 -31.62 -41.01 21.86
N ASP A 5 -31.23 -40.70 23.09
CA ASP A 5 -30.52 -39.46 23.42
C ASP A 5 -29.05 -39.49 22.95
N ASP A 6 -28.41 -40.67 22.98
CA ASP A 6 -27.02 -40.87 22.50
C ASP A 6 -26.89 -40.66 20.97
N LEU A 7 -27.92 -41.02 20.19
CA LEU A 7 -27.93 -40.84 18.74
C LEU A 7 -28.08 -39.37 18.34
N GLY A 8 -28.90 -38.59 19.07
CA GLY A 8 -29.06 -37.15 18.85
C GLY A 8 -27.80 -36.35 19.20
N GLN A 9 -27.12 -36.71 20.30
CA GLN A 9 -25.86 -36.07 20.69
C GLN A 9 -24.71 -36.38 19.73
N ASN A 10 -24.60 -37.62 19.23
CA ASN A 10 -23.58 -37.97 18.24
C ASN A 10 -23.77 -37.26 16.90
N THR A 11 -25.02 -37.07 16.47
CA THR A 11 -25.31 -36.40 15.19
C THR A 11 -24.98 -34.90 15.27
N SER A 12 -25.40 -34.21 16.34
CA SER A 12 -25.03 -32.80 16.56
C SER A 12 -23.53 -32.59 16.77
N ARG A 13 -22.83 -33.55 17.39
CA ARG A 13 -21.38 -33.50 17.53
C ARG A 13 -20.67 -33.71 16.19
N SER A 14 -21.20 -34.58 15.32
CA SER A 14 -20.64 -34.81 13.98
C SER A 14 -20.80 -33.61 13.04
N THR A 15 -21.93 -32.89 13.10
CA THR A 15 -22.15 -31.69 12.27
C THR A 15 -21.29 -30.51 12.72
N LEU A 16 -21.10 -30.33 14.04
CA LEU A 16 -20.17 -29.32 14.58
C LEU A 16 -18.71 -29.60 14.19
N VAL A 17 -18.28 -30.86 14.23
CA VAL A 17 -16.94 -31.26 13.78
C VAL A 17 -16.77 -31.05 12.27
N GLU A 18 -17.82 -31.26 11.48
CA GLU A 18 -17.78 -31.02 10.04
C GLU A 18 -17.73 -29.52 9.68
N GLU A 19 -18.45 -28.66 10.42
CA GLU A 19 -18.34 -27.21 10.28
C GLU A 19 -16.98 -26.67 10.73
N GLU A 20 -16.41 -27.21 11.81
CA GLU A 20 -15.08 -26.85 12.31
C GLU A 20 -13.97 -27.27 11.33
N ASN A 21 -14.10 -28.45 10.73
CA ASN A 21 -13.21 -28.91 9.66
C ASN A 21 -13.34 -28.04 8.40
N LYS A 22 -14.55 -27.66 7.99
CA LYS A 22 -14.75 -26.74 6.85
C LYS A 22 -14.13 -25.36 7.10
N LYS A 23 -14.25 -24.81 8.32
CA LYS A 23 -13.59 -23.55 8.70
C LYS A 23 -12.08 -23.69 8.68
N THR A 24 -11.53 -24.74 9.28
CA THR A 24 -10.09 -25.02 9.31
C THR A 24 -9.52 -25.18 7.90
N TRP A 25 -10.24 -25.88 7.03
CA TRP A 25 -9.86 -26.06 5.63
C TRP A 25 -9.91 -24.75 4.84
N LYS A 26 -10.90 -23.90 5.10
CA LYS A 26 -10.96 -22.56 4.51
C LYS A 26 -9.76 -21.70 4.93
N TYR A 27 -9.41 -21.66 6.22
CA TYR A 27 -8.22 -20.96 6.70
C TYR A 27 -6.94 -21.50 6.08
N PHE A 28 -6.81 -22.83 5.99
CA PHE A 28 -5.66 -23.46 5.35
C PHE A 28 -5.52 -23.04 3.87
N MET A 29 -6.62 -23.04 3.12
CA MET A 29 -6.62 -22.57 1.72
C MET A 29 -6.28 -21.08 1.60
N GLU A 30 -6.75 -20.23 2.53
CA GLU A 30 -6.37 -18.81 2.59
C GLU A 30 -4.87 -18.62 2.87
N TYR A 31 -4.29 -19.37 3.80
CA TYR A 31 -2.85 -19.35 4.06
C TYR A 31 -2.04 -19.83 2.85
N LEU A 32 -2.51 -20.87 2.17
CA LEU A 32 -1.84 -21.42 1.00
C LEU A 32 -1.90 -20.44 -0.19
N GLY A 33 -3.03 -19.74 -0.36
CA GLY A 33 -3.16 -18.62 -1.30
C GLY A 33 -2.19 -17.47 -0.97
N THR A 34 -2.11 -17.08 0.30
CA THR A 34 -1.17 -16.04 0.77
C THR A 34 0.29 -16.43 0.51
N PHE A 35 0.64 -17.70 0.76
CA PHE A 35 1.98 -18.23 0.50
C PHE A 35 2.30 -18.23 -1.00
N TYR A 36 1.34 -18.60 -1.85
CA TYR A 36 1.50 -18.56 -3.30
C TYR A 36 1.74 -17.14 -3.83
N GLU A 37 0.98 -16.16 -3.38
CA GLU A 37 1.20 -14.76 -3.75
C GLU A 37 2.57 -14.27 -3.25
N GLY A 38 3.01 -14.70 -2.05
CA GLY A 38 4.36 -14.43 -1.55
C GLY A 38 5.48 -15.00 -2.44
N ILE A 39 5.31 -16.23 -2.95
CA ILE A 39 6.27 -16.83 -3.90
C ILE A 39 6.26 -16.06 -5.22
N LYS A 40 5.09 -15.76 -5.77
CA LYS A 40 4.93 -14.99 -7.01
C LYS A 40 5.55 -13.59 -6.87
N PHE A 41 5.45 -12.99 -5.69
CA PHE A 41 6.12 -11.76 -5.33
C PHE A 41 7.65 -11.91 -5.23
N ALA A 42 8.18 -13.01 -4.72
CA ALA A 42 9.64 -13.21 -4.73
C ALA A 42 10.18 -13.49 -6.16
N CYS A 43 9.45 -14.30 -6.93
CA CYS A 43 9.87 -14.85 -8.21
C CYS A 43 9.45 -13.99 -9.41
N THR A 44 10.03 -12.80 -9.56
CA THR A 44 9.90 -12.02 -10.81
C THR A 44 10.95 -12.38 -11.84
N TRP A 45 10.68 -11.98 -13.09
CA TRP A 45 11.66 -12.04 -14.18
C TRP A 45 13.01 -11.44 -13.79
N HIS A 46 13.01 -10.30 -13.10
CA HIS A 46 14.22 -9.66 -12.61
C HIS A 46 14.99 -10.54 -11.61
N THR A 47 14.29 -11.12 -10.63
CA THR A 47 14.91 -12.05 -9.67
C THR A 47 15.47 -13.30 -10.35
N LEU A 48 14.71 -13.89 -11.27
CA LEU A 48 15.14 -15.08 -12.02
C LEU A 48 16.38 -14.79 -12.88
N PHE A 49 16.45 -13.62 -13.51
CA PHE A 49 17.61 -13.17 -14.25
C PHE A 49 18.85 -13.03 -13.34
N MET A 50 18.69 -12.40 -12.18
CA MET A 50 19.81 -12.25 -11.22
C MET A 50 20.25 -13.58 -10.60
N VAL A 51 19.32 -14.51 -10.38
CA VAL A 51 19.64 -15.89 -9.96
C VAL A 51 20.47 -16.59 -11.03
N ALA A 52 20.06 -16.53 -12.30
CA ALA A 52 20.80 -17.13 -13.41
C ALA A 52 22.20 -16.52 -13.56
N LEU A 53 22.31 -15.20 -13.45
CA LEU A 53 23.59 -14.49 -13.52
C LEU A 53 24.53 -14.84 -12.37
N THR A 54 23.98 -14.98 -11.16
CA THR A 54 24.74 -15.38 -9.97
C THR A 54 25.24 -16.82 -10.09
N ASN A 55 24.37 -17.76 -10.52
CA ASN A 55 24.77 -19.15 -10.75
C ASN A 55 25.82 -19.27 -11.86
N LEU A 56 25.68 -18.49 -12.94
CA LEU A 56 26.69 -18.44 -14.00
C LEU A 56 28.03 -17.92 -13.47
N ALA A 57 28.02 -16.85 -12.66
CA ALA A 57 29.22 -16.33 -12.04
C ALA A 57 29.88 -17.37 -11.10
N THR A 58 29.09 -18.06 -10.26
CA THR A 58 29.57 -19.15 -9.39
C THR A 58 30.18 -20.29 -10.19
N PHE A 59 29.56 -20.68 -11.31
CA PHE A 59 30.07 -21.70 -12.22
C PHE A 59 31.39 -21.27 -12.86
N CYS A 60 31.49 -20.03 -13.33
CA CYS A 60 32.74 -19.50 -13.89
C CYS A 60 33.88 -19.49 -12.86
N CYS A 61 33.59 -19.22 -11.59
CA CYS A 61 34.58 -19.24 -10.51
C CYS A 61 34.97 -20.66 -10.04
N ALA A 62 34.34 -21.72 -10.56
CA ALA A 62 34.62 -23.09 -10.13
C ALA A 62 36.05 -23.54 -10.49
N LYS A 63 36.56 -24.53 -9.75
CA LYS A 63 37.91 -25.11 -9.92
C LYS A 63 38.21 -25.55 -11.35
N GLY A 64 37.21 -26.07 -12.06
CA GLY A 64 37.34 -26.54 -13.43
C GLY A 64 37.42 -25.48 -14.51
N VAL A 65 37.14 -24.20 -14.19
CA VAL A 65 37.05 -23.13 -15.18
C VAL A 65 38.10 -22.05 -14.90
N LEU A 66 37.98 -21.32 -13.79
CA LEU A 66 38.89 -20.24 -13.42
C LEU A 66 39.66 -20.50 -12.11
N ASP A 67 39.25 -21.50 -11.33
CA ASP A 67 39.83 -21.83 -10.01
C ASP A 67 40.03 -20.60 -9.10
N PHE A 68 38.98 -19.78 -9.03
CA PHE A 68 39.01 -18.51 -8.31
C PHE A 68 38.10 -18.58 -7.09
N SER A 69 38.70 -18.80 -5.92
CA SER A 69 38.01 -18.88 -4.63
C SER A 69 38.62 -17.90 -3.63
N PHE A 70 37.79 -17.21 -2.84
CA PHE A 70 38.24 -16.25 -1.83
C PHE A 70 37.49 -16.42 -0.51
N ASP A 71 38.22 -16.47 0.61
CA ASP A 71 37.62 -16.42 1.95
C ASP A 71 37.25 -14.97 2.27
N PHE A 72 35.95 -14.70 2.29
CA PHE A 72 35.40 -13.39 2.60
C PHE A 72 34.44 -13.49 3.80
N SER A 73 34.45 -12.48 4.66
CA SER A 73 33.49 -12.43 5.77
C SER A 73 32.11 -12.03 5.24
N MET A 74 31.22 -13.01 5.10
CA MET A 74 29.83 -12.79 4.70
C MET A 74 29.10 -11.78 5.57
N SER A 75 29.45 -11.70 6.86
CA SER A 75 28.87 -10.74 7.78
C SER A 75 29.08 -9.30 7.32
N ILE A 76 30.24 -8.97 6.73
CA ILE A 76 30.53 -7.60 6.26
C ILE A 76 29.64 -7.25 5.06
N VAL A 77 29.51 -8.15 4.08
CA VAL A 77 28.64 -7.89 2.92
C VAL A 77 27.17 -7.92 3.31
N ALA A 78 26.75 -8.87 4.14
CA ALA A 78 25.38 -8.98 4.61
C ALA A 78 24.97 -7.71 5.37
N VAL A 79 25.77 -7.26 6.34
CA VAL A 79 25.51 -6.00 7.05
C VAL A 79 25.54 -4.82 6.09
N GLY A 80 26.54 -4.73 5.21
CA GLY A 80 26.66 -3.63 4.25
C GLY A 80 25.53 -3.53 3.23
N THR A 81 24.86 -4.65 2.90
CA THR A 81 23.78 -4.71 1.91
C THR A 81 22.39 -4.64 2.56
N VAL A 82 22.16 -5.42 3.61
CA VAL A 82 20.85 -5.51 4.27
C VAL A 82 20.57 -4.26 5.11
N PHE A 83 21.55 -3.71 5.82
CA PHE A 83 21.33 -2.57 6.71
C PHE A 83 20.80 -1.33 5.95
N PRO A 84 21.47 -0.82 4.88
CA PRO A 84 20.93 0.30 4.11
C PRO A 84 19.54 0.02 3.52
N LEU A 85 19.30 -1.22 3.09
CA LEU A 85 18.02 -1.63 2.51
C LEU A 85 16.88 -1.55 3.53
N VAL A 86 17.11 -2.01 4.76
CA VAL A 86 16.13 -1.89 5.86
C VAL A 86 15.82 -0.42 6.16
N PHE A 87 16.81 0.48 6.16
CA PHE A 87 16.53 1.92 6.31
C PHE A 87 15.69 2.48 5.17
N CYS A 88 15.96 2.07 3.93
CA CYS A 88 15.18 2.50 2.77
C CYS A 88 13.72 2.01 2.86
N VAL A 89 13.50 0.76 3.29
CA VAL A 89 12.16 0.21 3.52
C VAL A 89 11.45 1.01 4.62
N GLN A 90 12.10 1.25 5.76
CA GLN A 90 11.51 2.02 6.87
C GLN A 90 11.16 3.46 6.46
N ALA A 91 12.03 4.11 5.69
CA ALA A 91 11.79 5.46 5.18
C ALA A 91 10.58 5.49 4.22
N SER A 92 10.48 4.50 3.33
CA SER A 92 9.36 4.36 2.38
C SER A 92 8.05 4.07 3.11
N PHE A 93 8.06 3.15 4.08
CA PHE A 93 6.91 2.87 4.95
C PHE A 93 6.44 4.12 5.70
N THR A 94 7.37 4.87 6.31
CA THR A 94 7.05 6.11 7.03
C THR A 94 6.46 7.18 6.10
N ARG A 95 6.97 7.26 4.87
CA ARG A 95 6.45 8.16 3.82
C ARG A 95 5.02 7.80 3.45
N ARG A 96 4.72 6.52 3.27
CA ARG A 96 3.37 6.00 3.01
C ARG A 96 2.41 6.31 4.16
N GLU A 97 2.79 6.02 5.40
CA GLU A 97 1.96 6.32 6.59
C GLU A 97 1.66 7.81 6.71
N ARG A 98 2.64 8.68 6.39
CA ARG A 98 2.42 10.12 6.33
C ARG A 98 1.41 10.51 5.26
N ALA A 99 1.47 9.91 4.06
CA ALA A 99 0.48 10.15 3.01
C ALA A 99 -0.93 9.73 3.45
N LEU A 100 -1.07 8.54 4.05
CA LEU A 100 -2.34 8.03 4.57
C LEU A 100 -2.90 8.92 5.69
N SER A 101 -2.04 9.38 6.60
CA SER A 101 -2.45 10.29 7.69
C SER A 101 -2.93 11.65 7.16
N CYS A 102 -2.20 12.24 6.21
CA CYS A 102 -2.61 13.50 5.58
C CYS A 102 -3.91 13.34 4.79
N LEU A 103 -4.06 12.27 4.01
CA LEU A 103 -5.32 11.96 3.32
C LEU A 103 -6.45 11.78 4.33
N GLY A 104 -6.26 10.96 5.36
CA GLY A 104 -7.24 10.71 6.43
C GLY A 104 -7.75 12.00 7.06
N SER A 105 -6.84 12.92 7.35
CA SER A 105 -7.14 14.22 7.92
C SER A 105 -7.86 15.13 6.92
N PHE A 106 -7.43 15.14 5.66
CA PHE A 106 -8.11 15.84 4.56
C PHE A 106 -9.57 15.41 4.44
N LYS A 107 -9.82 14.10 4.41
CA LYS A 107 -11.17 13.53 4.33
C LYS A 107 -12.04 13.93 5.52
N GLY A 108 -11.52 13.81 6.74
CA GLY A 108 -12.25 14.18 7.96
C GLY A 108 -12.62 15.66 7.99
N THR A 109 -11.68 16.53 7.65
CA THR A 109 -11.87 17.98 7.57
C THR A 109 -12.90 18.37 6.51
N MET A 110 -12.85 17.74 5.34
CA MET A 110 -13.79 18.03 4.26
C MET A 110 -15.21 17.62 4.62
N PHE A 111 -15.36 16.45 5.25
CA PHE A 111 -16.66 16.01 5.72
C PHE A 111 -17.22 16.91 6.83
N ALA A 112 -16.37 17.34 7.77
CA ALA A 112 -16.79 18.31 8.79
C ALA A 112 -17.27 19.62 8.15
N LEU A 113 -16.57 20.11 7.12
CA LEU A 113 -16.98 21.29 6.37
C LEU A 113 -18.32 21.07 5.63
N PHE A 114 -18.50 19.92 4.99
CA PHE A 114 -19.75 19.54 4.34
C PHE A 114 -20.93 19.51 5.32
N LEU A 115 -20.74 18.96 6.52
CA LEU A 115 -21.77 18.94 7.56
C LEU A 115 -22.17 20.36 7.99
N MET A 116 -21.24 21.31 8.02
CA MET A 116 -21.58 22.71 8.32
C MET A 116 -22.47 23.31 7.25
N PHE A 117 -22.16 23.09 5.97
CA PHE A 117 -23.05 23.50 4.87
C PHE A 117 -24.43 22.88 5.01
N LYS A 118 -24.52 21.58 5.29
CA LYS A 118 -25.80 20.86 5.39
C LYS A 118 -26.64 21.25 6.62
N THR A 119 -26.00 21.51 7.76
CA THR A 119 -26.71 21.70 9.04
C THR A 119 -26.99 23.16 9.37
N TRP A 120 -26.21 24.09 8.84
CA TRP A 120 -26.38 25.52 9.10
C TRP A 120 -27.13 26.24 7.98
N ASP A 121 -27.40 25.58 6.85
CA ASP A 121 -28.31 26.11 5.84
C ASP A 121 -29.73 26.17 6.41
N ARG A 122 -30.36 27.34 6.34
CA ARG A 122 -31.76 27.53 6.73
C ARG A 122 -32.72 27.40 5.56
N ASP A 123 -32.18 27.28 4.34
CA ASP A 123 -32.96 27.09 3.14
C ASP A 123 -33.39 25.62 3.01
N GLU A 124 -34.69 25.38 2.85
CA GLU A 124 -35.25 24.03 2.73
C GLU A 124 -35.07 23.43 1.34
N GLU A 125 -34.76 24.24 0.31
CA GLU A 125 -34.67 23.75 -1.07
C GLU A 125 -33.46 22.83 -1.34
N ALA A 126 -32.49 22.75 -0.43
CA ALA A 126 -31.28 21.90 -0.47
C ALA A 126 -30.41 22.00 -1.76
N LYS A 127 -30.76 22.83 -2.74
CA LYS A 127 -30.05 23.00 -4.02
C LYS A 127 -28.60 23.44 -3.82
N PHE A 128 -28.38 24.40 -2.91
CA PHE A 128 -27.04 24.92 -2.64
C PHE A 128 -26.12 23.88 -2.01
N VAL A 129 -26.65 23.08 -1.09
CA VAL A 129 -25.90 21.97 -0.49
C VAL A 129 -25.50 20.94 -1.55
N GLY A 130 -26.38 20.68 -2.54
CA GLY A 130 -26.08 19.84 -3.70
C GLY A 130 -24.94 20.40 -4.56
N GLU A 131 -24.96 21.70 -4.89
CA GLU A 131 -23.86 22.35 -5.63
C GLU A 131 -22.51 22.26 -4.91
N VAL A 132 -22.53 22.38 -3.57
CA VAL A 132 -21.32 22.23 -2.74
C VAL A 132 -20.86 20.77 -2.70
N GLU A 133 -21.77 19.81 -2.62
CA GLU A 133 -21.46 18.37 -2.69
C GLU A 133 -20.76 18.04 -4.01
N ASP A 134 -21.31 18.49 -5.14
CA ASP A 134 -20.74 18.27 -6.48
C ASP A 134 -19.35 18.91 -6.62
N LEU A 135 -19.16 20.12 -6.09
CA LEU A 135 -17.87 20.80 -6.10
C LEU A 135 -16.82 20.05 -5.26
N MET A 136 -17.19 19.56 -4.07
CA MET A 136 -16.29 18.78 -3.22
C MET A 136 -15.93 17.42 -3.84
N LEU A 137 -16.89 16.74 -4.47
CA LEU A 137 -16.64 15.50 -5.20
C LEU A 137 -15.72 15.72 -6.40
N LYS A 138 -15.92 16.80 -7.15
CA LYS A 138 -15.02 17.19 -8.23
C LYS A 138 -13.61 17.47 -7.73
N LEU A 139 -13.46 18.23 -6.64
CA LEU A 139 -12.16 18.51 -6.04
C LEU A 139 -11.42 17.23 -5.62
N LEU A 140 -12.16 16.25 -5.08
CA LEU A 140 -11.63 14.93 -4.75
C LEU A 140 -11.17 14.14 -5.98
N ASP A 141 -11.91 14.23 -7.08
CA ASP A 141 -11.55 13.60 -8.34
C ASP A 141 -10.28 14.21 -8.91
N ASP A 142 -10.19 15.54 -8.92
CA ASP A 142 -9.02 16.29 -9.36
C ASP A 142 -7.78 15.95 -8.52
N ILE A 143 -7.93 15.89 -7.18
CA ILE A 143 -6.85 15.45 -6.27
C ILE A 143 -6.45 14.00 -6.55
N THR A 144 -7.42 13.09 -6.72
CA THR A 144 -7.13 11.67 -6.98
C THR A 144 -6.41 11.49 -8.32
N CYS A 145 -6.88 12.17 -9.36
CA CYS A 145 -6.27 12.17 -10.70
C CYS A 145 -4.83 12.70 -10.63
N TYR A 146 -4.63 13.81 -9.92
CA TYR A 146 -3.32 14.38 -9.67
C TYR A 146 -2.40 13.40 -8.93
N LEU A 147 -2.84 12.78 -7.84
CA LEU A 147 -2.01 11.87 -7.06
C LEU A 147 -1.64 10.59 -7.81
N LYS A 148 -2.54 10.06 -8.65
CA LYS A 148 -2.29 8.88 -9.51
C LYS A 148 -1.41 9.17 -10.72
N SER A 149 -1.33 10.42 -11.16
CA SER A 149 -0.58 10.76 -12.37
C SER A 149 0.91 10.45 -12.20
N SER A 150 1.48 9.67 -13.12
CA SER A 150 2.90 9.34 -13.14
C SER A 150 3.77 10.52 -13.61
N THR A 151 3.20 11.38 -14.44
CA THR A 151 3.86 12.58 -14.97
C THR A 151 3.67 13.77 -14.03
N ARG A 152 4.77 14.29 -13.49
CA ARG A 152 4.77 15.54 -12.73
C ARG A 152 4.55 16.73 -13.67
N ASN A 153 3.30 17.17 -13.80
CA ASN A 153 2.98 18.44 -14.43
C ASN A 153 2.75 19.50 -13.32
N PRO A 154 3.57 20.57 -13.24
CA PRO A 154 3.35 21.64 -12.27
C PRO A 154 1.97 22.32 -12.45
N GLU A 155 1.47 22.39 -13.68
CA GLU A 155 0.19 23.02 -13.98
C GLU A 155 -1.01 22.22 -13.50
N ALA A 156 -0.89 20.90 -13.39
CA ALA A 156 -1.96 20.05 -12.87
C ALA A 156 -2.31 20.39 -11.41
N GLY A 157 -1.37 20.97 -10.66
CA GLY A 157 -1.64 21.48 -9.31
C GLY A 157 -2.56 22.70 -9.30
N HIS A 158 -2.54 23.52 -10.36
CA HIS A 158 -3.38 24.73 -10.44
C HIS A 158 -4.87 24.42 -10.48
N VAL A 159 -5.27 23.32 -11.14
CA VAL A 159 -6.67 22.85 -11.16
C VAL A 159 -7.22 22.63 -9.75
N ILE A 160 -6.40 22.08 -8.85
CA ILE A 160 -6.80 21.82 -7.46
C ILE A 160 -6.92 23.14 -6.68
N TYR A 161 -6.00 24.09 -6.89
CA TYR A 161 -6.10 25.41 -6.28
C TYR A 161 -7.31 26.20 -6.78
N ASP A 162 -7.69 26.04 -8.05
CA ASP A 162 -8.92 26.60 -8.60
C ASP A 162 -10.15 25.99 -7.91
N GLY A 163 -10.13 24.68 -7.64
CA GLY A 163 -11.16 24.01 -6.85
C GLY A 163 -11.26 24.54 -5.42
N PHE A 164 -10.14 24.77 -4.73
CA PHE A 164 -10.14 25.41 -3.41
C PHE A 164 -10.64 26.86 -3.46
N SER A 165 -10.29 27.61 -4.50
CA SER A 165 -10.79 28.97 -4.72
C SER A 165 -12.30 28.99 -4.93
N ALA A 166 -12.83 28.08 -5.73
CA ALA A 166 -14.27 27.90 -5.92
C ALA A 166 -14.98 27.53 -4.61
N LEU A 167 -14.37 26.66 -3.79
CA LEU A 167 -14.92 26.31 -2.48
C LEU A 167 -14.96 27.52 -1.55
N ALA A 168 -13.91 28.34 -1.53
CA ALA A 168 -13.87 29.58 -0.76
C ALA A 168 -14.96 30.58 -1.20
N GLN A 169 -15.25 30.66 -2.50
CA GLN A 169 -16.35 31.47 -3.03
C GLN A 169 -17.71 30.96 -2.55
N LYS A 170 -17.94 29.64 -2.59
CA LYS A 170 -19.16 29.04 -2.02
C LYS A 170 -19.32 29.30 -0.54
N MET A 171 -18.24 29.27 0.25
CA MET A 171 -18.28 29.63 1.67
C MET A 171 -18.71 31.08 1.90
N LYS A 172 -18.32 32.00 1.00
CA LYS A 172 -18.76 33.41 1.04
C LYS A 172 -20.24 33.55 0.66
N GLU A 173 -20.70 32.84 -0.37
CA GLU A 173 -22.10 32.80 -0.80
C GLU A 173 -23.03 32.17 0.26
N PHE A 174 -22.48 31.34 1.14
CA PHE A 174 -23.24 30.68 2.21
C PHE A 174 -23.65 31.63 3.34
N LEU A 175 -22.89 32.69 3.60
CA LEU A 175 -23.08 33.60 4.73
C LEU A 175 -24.55 34.09 4.89
N PRO A 176 -25.22 34.63 3.85
CA PRO A 176 -26.60 35.11 3.97
C PRO A 176 -27.61 34.02 4.33
N ARG A 177 -27.34 32.75 3.98
CA ARG A 177 -28.25 31.62 4.21
C ARG A 177 -28.28 31.17 5.67
N THR A 178 -27.20 31.41 6.41
CA THR A 178 -27.08 31.02 7.82
C THR A 178 -27.87 31.90 8.79
N GLY A 179 -28.36 33.06 8.33
CA GLY A 179 -29.01 34.07 9.16
C GLY A 179 -28.07 34.85 10.08
N TYR A 180 -26.75 34.74 9.90
CA TYR A 180 -25.75 35.57 10.58
C TYR A 180 -25.35 36.78 9.73
N SER A 181 -25.04 37.90 10.39
CA SER A 181 -24.77 39.15 9.69
C SER A 181 -23.27 39.36 9.47
N LYS A 182 -22.42 38.81 10.34
CA LYS A 182 -20.96 38.94 10.24
C LYS A 182 -20.28 37.60 9.96
N PRO A 183 -19.17 37.57 9.19
CA PRO A 183 -18.41 36.34 8.90
C PRO A 183 -17.82 35.63 10.14
N GLY A 184 -17.73 36.32 11.27
CA GLY A 184 -17.22 35.76 12.53
C GLY A 184 -18.31 35.14 13.43
N GLU A 185 -19.58 35.39 13.13
CA GLU A 185 -20.70 34.89 13.94
C GLU A 185 -21.02 33.43 13.59
N GLY A 186 -21.69 32.71 14.50
CA GLY A 186 -22.22 31.37 14.21
C GLY A 186 -21.22 30.26 13.92
N GLY A 187 -19.90 30.53 14.04
CA GLY A 187 -18.86 29.57 13.69
C GLY A 187 -18.40 29.63 12.23
N LEU A 188 -18.85 30.61 11.44
CA LEU A 188 -18.42 30.82 10.04
C LEU A 188 -16.90 31.04 9.90
N SER A 189 -16.25 31.64 10.90
CA SER A 189 -14.79 31.74 10.96
C SER A 189 -14.11 30.37 11.03
N ARG A 190 -14.76 29.35 11.62
CA ARG A 190 -14.25 27.97 11.68
C ARG A 190 -14.29 27.31 10.31
N MET A 191 -15.25 27.66 9.45
CA MET A 191 -15.26 27.16 8.08
C MET A 191 -13.98 27.56 7.34
N GLN A 192 -13.54 28.82 7.49
CA GLN A 192 -12.27 29.28 6.92
C GLN A 192 -11.04 28.54 7.50
N MET A 193 -11.09 28.18 8.78
CA MET A 193 -10.05 27.33 9.39
C MET A 193 -10.03 25.93 8.76
N TYR A 194 -11.20 25.32 8.51
CA TYR A 194 -11.26 24.02 7.82
C TYR A 194 -10.78 24.11 6.38
N LEU A 195 -11.06 25.20 5.65
CA LEU A 195 -10.49 25.40 4.32
C LEU A 195 -8.96 25.46 4.36
N ARG A 196 -8.38 26.22 5.30
CA ARG A 196 -6.93 26.25 5.53
C ARG A 196 -6.40 24.85 5.85
N ASP A 197 -7.09 24.10 6.71
CA ASP A 197 -6.67 22.76 7.10
C ASP A 197 -6.73 21.79 5.90
N LEU A 198 -7.76 21.89 5.04
CA LEU A 198 -7.83 21.15 3.77
C LEU A 198 -6.64 21.44 2.87
N MET A 199 -6.34 22.72 2.65
CA MET A 199 -5.17 23.12 1.86
C MET A 199 -3.88 22.57 2.48
N THR A 200 -3.73 22.66 3.81
CA THR A 200 -2.53 22.18 4.53
C THR A 200 -2.37 20.66 4.41
N HIS A 201 -3.46 19.90 4.55
CA HIS A 201 -3.42 18.45 4.39
C HIS A 201 -3.13 18.05 2.94
N PHE A 202 -3.71 18.76 1.96
CA PHE A 202 -3.39 18.57 0.55
C PHE A 202 -1.91 18.85 0.26
N GLU A 203 -1.35 19.96 0.74
CA GLU A 203 0.09 20.26 0.63
C GLU A 203 0.94 19.19 1.29
N GLY A 204 0.48 18.62 2.41
CA GLY A 204 1.15 17.48 3.06
C GLY A 204 1.26 16.26 2.14
N VAL A 205 0.17 15.89 1.45
CA VAL A 205 0.17 14.78 0.49
C VAL A 205 0.99 15.14 -0.75
N ARG A 206 0.84 16.36 -1.27
CA ARG A 206 1.61 16.87 -2.41
C ARG A 206 3.10 16.83 -2.12
N ALA A 207 3.53 17.27 -0.94
CA ALA A 207 4.92 17.21 -0.53
C ALA A 207 5.43 15.77 -0.50
N VAL A 208 4.63 14.80 -0.06
CA VAL A 208 5.01 13.37 -0.11
C VAL A 208 5.17 12.88 -1.55
N ARG A 209 4.29 13.26 -2.48
CA ARG A 209 4.34 12.85 -3.89
C ARG A 209 5.48 13.53 -4.66
N ASP A 210 5.61 14.85 -4.51
CA ASP A 210 6.53 15.68 -5.28
C ASP A 210 7.95 15.67 -4.71
N SER A 211 8.11 15.52 -3.39
CA SER A 211 9.44 15.36 -2.81
C SER A 211 9.99 13.99 -3.17
N GLU A 212 11.19 13.97 -3.71
CA GLU A 212 11.90 12.73 -3.97
C GLU A 212 12.49 12.17 -2.67
N THR A 213 12.58 10.84 -2.61
CA THR A 213 13.49 10.17 -1.66
C THR A 213 14.93 10.58 -1.96
N PRO A 214 15.86 10.54 -0.98
CA PRO A 214 17.26 10.83 -1.24
C PRO A 214 17.84 9.90 -2.33
N ILE A 215 18.05 10.44 -3.54
CA ILE A 215 18.46 9.68 -4.74
C ILE A 215 19.77 8.91 -4.49
N GLY A 216 20.70 9.50 -3.73
CA GLY A 216 22.02 8.91 -3.47
C GLY A 216 21.96 7.56 -2.76
N LEU A 217 21.15 7.45 -1.70
CA LEU A 217 21.02 6.20 -0.94
C LEU A 217 20.35 5.10 -1.80
N ARG A 218 19.38 5.49 -2.62
CA ARG A 218 18.67 4.57 -3.52
C ARG A 218 19.58 4.03 -4.62
N LEU A 219 20.37 4.89 -5.27
CA LEU A 219 21.34 4.46 -6.28
C LEU A 219 22.42 3.57 -5.67
N PHE A 220 22.86 3.88 -4.45
CA PHE A 220 23.81 3.06 -3.71
C PHE A 220 23.26 1.66 -3.40
N CYS A 221 22.04 1.58 -2.85
CA CYS A 221 21.38 0.30 -2.57
C CYS A 221 21.16 -0.49 -3.87
N PHE A 222 20.68 0.16 -4.93
CA PHE A 222 20.51 -0.47 -6.24
C PHE A 222 21.82 -1.08 -6.74
N ALA A 223 22.91 -0.33 -6.75
CA ALA A 223 24.21 -0.84 -7.20
C ALA A 223 24.68 -2.02 -6.34
N LEU A 224 24.61 -1.90 -5.00
CA LEU A 224 25.03 -2.96 -4.08
C LEU A 224 24.24 -4.26 -4.28
N ILE A 225 22.92 -4.17 -4.43
CA ILE A 225 22.03 -5.34 -4.55
C ILE A 225 22.29 -6.11 -5.85
N HIS A 226 22.67 -5.42 -6.92
CA HIS A 226 22.92 -6.06 -8.22
C HIS A 226 24.37 -6.55 -8.36
N ILE A 227 25.33 -5.85 -7.75
CA ILE A 227 26.74 -6.19 -7.83
C ILE A 227 27.13 -7.26 -6.81
N SER A 228 26.57 -7.23 -5.59
CA SER A 228 27.00 -8.11 -4.50
C SER A 228 26.85 -9.60 -4.79
N PRO A 229 25.76 -10.10 -5.42
CA PRO A 229 25.63 -11.54 -5.67
C PRO A 229 26.71 -12.08 -6.61
N ILE A 230 27.09 -11.27 -7.61
CA ILE A 230 28.12 -11.59 -8.60
C ILE A 230 29.50 -11.52 -7.96
N LEU A 231 29.78 -10.48 -7.18
CA LEU A 231 31.07 -10.30 -6.49
C LEU A 231 31.32 -11.40 -5.45
N LEU A 232 30.25 -11.94 -4.85
CA LEU A 232 30.32 -13.05 -3.90
C LEU A 232 30.42 -14.44 -4.55
N ALA A 233 30.37 -14.56 -5.88
CA ALA A 233 30.52 -15.83 -6.58
C ALA A 233 31.75 -16.67 -6.16
N PRO A 234 32.97 -16.08 -6.00
CA PRO A 234 34.14 -16.81 -5.53
C PRO A 234 34.00 -17.31 -4.09
N TYR A 235 33.25 -16.57 -3.27
CA TYR A 235 33.01 -16.94 -1.88
C TYR A 235 32.06 -18.15 -1.77
N TRP A 236 31.01 -18.22 -2.60
CA TRP A 236 30.07 -19.35 -2.60
C TRP A 236 30.78 -20.68 -2.86
N ASN A 237 31.80 -20.69 -3.72
CA ASN A 237 32.63 -21.86 -3.97
C ASN A 237 33.56 -22.18 -2.78
N HIS A 238 34.15 -21.16 -2.15
CA HIS A 238 35.02 -21.35 -0.98
C HIS A 238 34.25 -21.87 0.24
N PHE A 239 33.02 -21.40 0.45
CA PHE A 239 32.14 -21.82 1.54
C PHE A 239 32.01 -23.35 1.62
N CYS A 240 31.92 -24.01 0.48
CA CYS A 240 31.80 -25.46 0.38
C CYS A 240 33.09 -26.21 0.79
N GLU A 241 34.27 -25.68 0.46
CA GLU A 241 35.57 -26.29 0.80
C GLU A 241 35.83 -26.28 2.31
N LYS A 242 35.32 -25.25 3.01
CA LYS A 242 35.55 -25.05 4.44
C LYS A 242 34.59 -25.87 5.33
N GLN A 243 33.37 -26.15 4.85
CA GLN A 243 32.31 -26.70 5.70
C GLN A 243 32.26 -28.23 5.71
N ASN A 244 32.69 -28.91 4.64
CA ASN A 244 32.56 -30.35 4.50
C ASN A 244 33.85 -31.01 3.98
N ASN A 245 34.51 -31.82 4.81
CA ASN A 245 35.45 -32.87 4.35
C ASN A 245 34.71 -34.06 3.69
N SER A 246 33.38 -33.98 3.58
CA SER A 246 32.46 -35.07 3.23
C SER A 246 31.69 -34.88 1.92
N GLU A 247 31.68 -33.66 1.35
CA GLU A 247 31.11 -33.41 0.02
C GLU A 247 32.26 -33.43 -0.99
N MET A 248 32.18 -34.30 -2.00
CA MET A 248 33.23 -34.41 -3.00
C MET A 248 33.28 -33.10 -3.80
N PRO A 249 34.42 -32.39 -3.84
CA PRO A 249 34.52 -31.14 -4.58
C PRO A 249 34.29 -31.44 -6.07
N SER A 250 33.10 -31.09 -6.57
CA SER A 250 32.79 -31.15 -7.99
C SER A 250 33.65 -30.12 -8.72
N GLN A 251 34.16 -30.51 -9.89
CA GLN A 251 34.94 -29.63 -10.76
C GLN A 251 34.17 -28.34 -11.14
N TYR A 252 32.84 -28.37 -11.07
CA TYR A 252 31.95 -27.27 -11.45
C TYR A 252 31.29 -26.57 -10.25
N GLY A 253 31.87 -26.69 -9.04
CA GLY A 253 31.30 -26.12 -7.81
C GLY A 253 30.37 -27.10 -7.09
N CYS A 254 29.94 -26.73 -5.88
CA CYS A 254 29.12 -27.58 -5.01
C CYS A 254 27.67 -27.09 -4.94
N GLU A 255 26.73 -28.03 -4.82
CA GLU A 255 25.28 -27.79 -4.74
C GLU A 255 24.90 -26.83 -3.62
N SER A 256 25.56 -26.92 -2.46
CA SER A 256 25.30 -26.04 -1.32
C SER A 256 25.67 -24.57 -1.59
N GLY A 257 26.73 -24.32 -2.37
CA GLY A 257 27.14 -22.98 -2.78
C GLY A 257 26.13 -22.31 -3.72
N TYR A 258 25.63 -23.06 -4.70
CA TYR A 258 24.55 -22.59 -5.58
C TYR A 258 23.27 -22.32 -4.79
N PHE A 259 22.90 -23.21 -3.87
CA PHE A 259 21.74 -23.03 -3.02
C PHE A 259 21.82 -21.74 -2.19
N VAL A 260 22.93 -21.51 -1.48
CA VAL A 260 23.12 -20.29 -0.68
C VAL A 260 23.10 -19.03 -1.54
N GLY A 261 23.73 -19.07 -2.71
CA GLY A 261 23.71 -17.96 -3.67
C GLY A 261 22.30 -17.62 -4.16
N ILE A 262 21.51 -18.63 -4.52
CA ILE A 262 20.10 -18.47 -4.93
C ILE A 262 19.29 -17.81 -3.79
N PHE A 263 19.41 -18.33 -2.56
CA PHE A 263 18.69 -17.79 -1.41
C PHE A 263 19.10 -16.35 -1.08
N TYR A 264 20.39 -16.03 -1.17
CA TYR A 264 20.87 -14.66 -0.97
C TYR A 264 20.24 -13.70 -1.98
N VAL A 265 20.22 -14.05 -3.27
CA VAL A 265 19.58 -13.25 -4.33
C VAL A 265 18.09 -13.09 -4.03
N LEU A 266 17.38 -14.19 -3.71
CA LEU A 266 15.96 -14.15 -3.38
C LEU A 266 15.67 -13.17 -2.24
N ILE A 267 16.43 -13.24 -1.14
CA ILE A 267 16.23 -12.36 0.03
C ILE A 267 16.43 -10.89 -0.34
N VAL A 268 17.58 -10.55 -0.94
CA VAL A 268 17.96 -9.16 -1.17
C VAL A 268 17.06 -8.52 -2.23
N LEU A 269 16.72 -9.25 -3.31
CA LEU A 269 15.83 -8.71 -4.34
C LEU A 269 14.37 -8.62 -3.89
N THR A 270 13.90 -9.56 -3.06
CA THR A 270 12.54 -9.45 -2.50
C THR A 270 12.42 -8.21 -1.62
N LEU A 271 13.42 -7.95 -0.76
CA LEU A 271 13.46 -6.73 0.06
C LEU A 271 13.57 -5.46 -0.80
N TYR A 272 14.34 -5.49 -1.89
CA TYR A 272 14.39 -4.39 -2.86
C TYR A 272 13.03 -4.12 -3.50
N ARG A 273 12.28 -5.16 -3.86
CA ARG A 273 10.93 -5.00 -4.42
C ARG A 273 9.97 -4.36 -3.42
N VAL A 274 9.96 -4.82 -2.17
CA VAL A 274 9.16 -4.20 -1.11
C VAL A 274 9.48 -2.71 -0.98
N GLN A 275 10.77 -2.36 -1.04
CA GLN A 275 11.20 -0.97 -0.99
C GLN A 275 10.69 -0.13 -2.17
N VAL A 276 10.70 -0.67 -3.39
CA VAL A 276 10.21 0.02 -4.58
C VAL A 276 8.69 0.20 -4.53
N GLU A 277 7.95 -0.82 -4.09
CA GLU A 277 6.49 -0.78 -4.01
C GLU A 277 6.00 0.20 -2.96
N LEU A 278 6.64 0.25 -1.79
CA LEU A 278 6.33 1.23 -0.75
C LEU A 278 6.75 2.68 -1.12
N GLU A 279 7.56 2.86 -2.17
CA GLU A 279 8.08 4.18 -2.52
C GLU A 279 6.99 5.09 -3.09
N ASN A 280 6.08 4.57 -3.91
CA ASN A 280 5.01 5.33 -4.52
C ASN A 280 3.62 4.79 -4.12
N PRO A 281 3.05 5.24 -2.99
CA PRO A 281 1.80 4.67 -2.47
C PRO A 281 0.55 5.06 -3.28
N PHE A 282 0.69 5.84 -4.35
CA PHE A 282 -0.42 6.49 -5.04
C PHE A 282 -0.81 5.84 -6.37
N ASP A 283 0.08 5.08 -7.02
CA ASP A 283 -0.18 4.57 -8.37
C ASP A 283 -1.21 3.43 -8.42
N GLY A 284 -1.44 2.74 -7.30
CA GLY A 284 -2.46 1.70 -7.19
C GLY A 284 -2.06 0.40 -7.86
N SER A 285 -0.76 0.22 -8.16
CA SER A 285 -0.19 -0.99 -8.74
C SER A 285 0.32 -1.96 -7.67
N GLY A 286 0.72 -1.44 -6.50
CA GLY A 286 1.19 -2.23 -5.38
C GLY A 286 0.07 -2.77 -4.50
N ASP A 287 0.32 -3.91 -3.86
CA ASP A 287 -0.60 -4.55 -2.92
C ASP A 287 -0.82 -3.67 -1.67
N ASP A 288 0.20 -2.90 -1.30
CA ASP A 288 0.20 -1.98 -0.17
C ASP A 288 -0.23 -0.55 -0.51
N ASP A 289 -0.65 -0.27 -1.75
CA ASP A 289 -1.03 1.09 -2.14
C ASP A 289 -2.32 1.58 -1.50
N ILE A 290 -2.55 2.89 -1.61
CA ILE A 290 -3.80 3.51 -1.20
C ILE A 290 -4.95 2.90 -2.01
N LYS A 291 -5.86 2.21 -1.31
CA LYS A 291 -7.08 1.65 -1.90
C LYS A 291 -8.06 2.77 -2.24
N TRP A 292 -7.90 3.35 -3.42
CA TRP A 292 -8.70 4.48 -3.90
C TRP A 292 -10.20 4.17 -3.98
N ASP A 293 -10.59 2.92 -4.25
CA ASP A 293 -12.00 2.52 -4.27
C ASP A 293 -12.61 2.58 -2.88
N LEU A 294 -11.88 2.09 -1.87
CA LEU A 294 -12.28 2.20 -0.47
C LEU A 294 -12.32 3.67 -0.03
N TRP A 295 -11.32 4.45 -0.45
CA TRP A 295 -11.23 5.88 -0.19
C TRP A 295 -12.48 6.63 -0.67
N ARG A 296 -12.86 6.42 -1.93
CA ARG A 296 -14.05 7.01 -2.56
C ARG A 296 -15.34 6.50 -1.91
N ALA A 297 -15.47 5.19 -1.72
CA ALA A 297 -16.67 4.60 -1.13
C ALA A 297 -16.94 5.14 0.28
N GLN A 298 -15.88 5.37 1.07
CA GLN A 298 -16.01 5.99 2.39
C GLN A 298 -16.48 7.45 2.31
N LEU A 299 -16.04 8.21 1.31
CA LEU A 299 -16.49 9.58 1.06
C LEU A 299 -17.97 9.64 0.65
N GLU A 300 -18.40 8.77 -0.25
CA GLU A 300 -19.82 8.65 -0.61
C GLU A 300 -20.69 8.20 0.57
N ASN A 301 -20.18 7.24 1.37
CA ASN A 301 -20.86 6.78 2.59
C ASN A 301 -21.06 7.94 3.58
N MET A 302 -20.13 8.89 3.66
CA MET A 302 -20.29 10.06 4.52
C MET A 302 -21.49 10.94 4.11
N GLY A 303 -21.82 11.01 2.81
CA GLY A 303 -23.06 11.62 2.30
C GLY A 303 -24.36 10.87 2.67
N SER A 304 -24.25 9.64 3.18
CA SER A 304 -25.37 8.84 3.69
C SER A 304 -25.70 9.10 5.18
N TYR A 305 -25.06 10.09 5.81
CA TYR A 305 -25.39 10.51 7.18
C TYR A 305 -26.24 11.81 7.18
N GLY A 306 -27.11 11.95 8.18
CA GLY A 306 -28.12 13.03 8.27
C GLY A 306 -29.56 12.55 8.07
N SER A 307 -30.50 13.49 7.94
CA SER A 307 -31.96 13.24 7.81
C SER A 307 -32.32 12.29 6.66
N ASP A 308 -31.72 12.47 5.48
CA ASP A 308 -31.92 11.58 4.31
C ASP A 308 -31.07 10.29 4.34
N GLY A 309 -30.25 10.13 5.37
CA GLY A 309 -29.31 9.02 5.50
C GLY A 309 -29.94 7.64 5.51
N PRO A 310 -31.02 7.40 6.29
CA PRO A 310 -31.73 6.12 6.29
C PRO A 310 -32.21 5.69 4.89
N ARG A 311 -32.70 6.64 4.08
CA ARG A 311 -33.15 6.37 2.70
C ARG A 311 -31.98 6.01 1.79
N LYS A 312 -30.90 6.80 1.81
CA LYS A 312 -29.70 6.52 1.00
C LYS A 312 -29.06 5.18 1.37
N ARG A 313 -29.09 4.79 2.65
CA ARG A 313 -28.60 3.47 3.11
C ARG A 313 -29.51 2.33 2.66
N ALA A 314 -30.84 2.48 2.77
CA ALA A 314 -31.80 1.46 2.33
C ALA A 314 -31.66 1.14 0.83
N VAL A 315 -31.55 2.17 -0.02
CA VAL A 315 -31.33 2.02 -1.46
C VAL A 315 -30.02 1.29 -1.77
N ARG A 316 -28.95 1.56 -1.01
CA ARG A 316 -27.66 0.86 -1.17
C ARG A 316 -27.73 -0.59 -0.68
N THR A 317 -28.47 -0.86 0.39
CA THR A 317 -28.72 -2.21 0.89
C THR A 317 -29.49 -3.04 -0.15
N GLU A 318 -30.51 -2.47 -0.79
CA GLU A 318 -31.24 -3.12 -1.88
C GLU A 318 -30.34 -3.47 -3.07
N MET A 319 -29.44 -2.56 -3.48
CA MET A 319 -28.45 -2.85 -4.54
C MET A 319 -27.50 -4.00 -4.16
N LEU A 320 -27.07 -4.08 -2.90
CA LEU A 320 -26.17 -5.14 -2.43
C LEU A 320 -26.86 -6.51 -2.37
N TYR A 321 -28.16 -6.56 -2.06
CA TYR A 321 -28.94 -7.81 -2.12
C TYR A 321 -29.35 -8.21 -3.54
N GLN A 322 -29.32 -7.27 -4.50
CA GLN A 322 -29.62 -7.52 -5.92
C GLN A 322 -28.37 -7.77 -6.77
N ALA A 323 -27.17 -7.46 -6.27
CA ALA A 323 -25.93 -7.86 -6.92
C ALA A 323 -25.84 -9.39 -6.94
N PRO A 324 -25.70 -10.05 -8.11
CA PRO A 324 -25.50 -11.49 -8.13
C PRO A 324 -24.24 -11.78 -7.31
N ALA A 325 -24.37 -12.72 -6.37
CA ALA A 325 -23.22 -13.29 -5.68
C ALA A 325 -22.29 -13.83 -6.77
N GLY A 326 -21.26 -13.06 -7.11
CA GLY A 326 -20.28 -13.43 -8.12
C GLY A 326 -19.61 -14.73 -7.69
N GLY A 327 -19.76 -15.76 -8.52
CA GLY A 327 -19.11 -17.06 -8.40
C GLY A 327 -17.68 -17.06 -8.91
#